data_AF-A0A8D2KFU8-F1
#
_entry.id   AF-A0A8D2KFU8-F1
#
_cell.length_a   1.000
_cell.length_b   1.000
_cell.length_c   1.000
_cell.angle_alpha   90.00
_cell.angle_beta   90.00
_cell.angle_gamma   90.00
#
_symmetry.space_group_name_H-M   'P 1'
#
loop_
_entity.id
_entity.type
_entity.pdbx_description
1 polymer ?
#
loop_
_entity_poly.entity_id
_entity_poly.type
_entity_poly.pdbx_seq_one_letter_code
_entity_poly.pdbx_strand_id
1 'polypeptide(L)'
;MGAAVGSPTSANSMKGAVRGKSGQSLSLGPASGSRRTGTSHERPLPAPRAAQDMSHGKRTDMLPEIAAAVGFLSSLLRTRGCVSEQRLKVFSGALQEALTEHYKHHWFPEKPSKGSGYRCIRINHKMDPIISKVASQIGLSQPQLHSLLPSELTLWVDPYEVSYRIGEDGSICVLYEEPSVAASYGLLTCKNQMMLGRSSPSKNYVMAVSS
;
A
#
# COMPACT_ATOMS: atom_id res chain seq x y z
N MET A 1 -54.16 1.24 -42.25
CA MET A 1 -53.90 -0.01 -43.00
C MET A 1 -52.49 -0.45 -42.64
N GLY A 2 -52.18 -1.54 -41.95
CA GLY A 2 -52.92 -2.67 -41.40
C GLY A 2 -51.91 -3.79 -41.12
N ALA A 3 -51.99 -4.39 -39.93
CA ALA A 3 -51.55 -5.74 -39.50
C ALA A 3 -50.03 -6.10 -39.56
N ALA A 4 -49.35 -6.46 -38.45
CA ALA A 4 -49.37 -7.74 -37.68
C ALA A 4 -48.52 -8.82 -38.38
N VAL A 5 -47.78 -9.78 -37.80
CA VAL A 5 -47.59 -10.40 -36.46
C VAL A 5 -46.43 -11.40 -36.60
N GLY A 6 -45.81 -11.86 -35.50
CA GLY A 6 -45.30 -13.24 -35.43
C GLY A 6 -43.97 -13.47 -34.68
N SER A 7 -44.05 -13.76 -33.38
CA SER A 7 -43.06 -14.57 -32.66
C SER A 7 -43.20 -16.06 -33.04
N PRO A 8 -42.20 -16.90 -32.71
CA PRO A 8 -42.53 -17.98 -31.79
C PRO A 8 -41.45 -18.31 -30.74
N THR A 9 -41.97 -18.80 -29.61
CA THR A 9 -41.38 -19.52 -28.49
C THR A 9 -40.87 -20.92 -28.83
N SER A 10 -39.92 -21.47 -28.07
CA SER A 10 -40.05 -22.86 -27.58
C SER A 10 -39.15 -23.17 -26.38
N ALA A 11 -39.68 -24.01 -25.48
CA ALA A 11 -39.13 -24.49 -24.23
C ALA A 11 -38.86 -26.01 -24.30
N ASN A 12 -37.99 -26.52 -23.42
CA ASN A 12 -37.97 -27.90 -22.88
C ASN A 12 -36.89 -27.93 -21.77
N SER A 13 -37.08 -28.28 -20.49
CA SER A 13 -37.85 -29.30 -19.74
C SER A 13 -37.18 -30.68 -19.62
N MET A 14 -36.79 -31.02 -18.38
CA MET A 14 -37.07 -32.27 -17.63
C MET A 14 -35.89 -32.98 -16.92
N LYS A 15 -36.11 -33.16 -15.60
CA LYS A 15 -35.94 -34.37 -14.73
C LYS A 15 -34.53 -34.96 -14.56
N GLY A 16 -34.07 -35.44 -13.41
CA GLY A 16 -34.66 -35.77 -12.11
C GLY A 16 -33.77 -36.86 -11.47
N ALA A 17 -33.61 -36.91 -10.15
CA ALA A 17 -33.03 -38.09 -9.47
C ALA A 17 -33.44 -38.15 -7.98
N VAL A 18 -33.61 -39.38 -7.51
CA VAL A 18 -34.36 -39.83 -6.34
C VAL A 18 -33.44 -40.37 -5.23
N ARG A 19 -33.88 -40.17 -3.98
CA ARG A 19 -33.66 -40.89 -2.69
C ARG A 19 -32.58 -41.98 -2.56
N GLY A 20 -31.96 -41.98 -1.36
CA GLY A 20 -31.47 -43.17 -0.65
C GLY A 20 -31.41 -42.96 0.87
N LYS A 21 -32.09 -43.82 1.64
CA LYS A 21 -32.14 -43.89 3.12
C LYS A 21 -31.31 -45.07 3.61
N SER A 22 -30.62 -44.91 4.73
CA SER A 22 -30.31 -45.92 5.78
C SER A 22 -29.56 -45.16 6.90
N GLY A 23 -29.62 -45.45 8.19
CA GLY A 23 -30.13 -46.58 8.97
C GLY A 23 -29.30 -46.62 10.26
N GLN A 24 -29.96 -46.30 11.38
CA GLN A 24 -29.66 -46.46 12.81
C GLN A 24 -28.54 -47.43 13.26
N SER A 25 -27.86 -47.13 14.38
CA SER A 25 -28.00 -47.85 15.68
C SER A 25 -26.81 -47.69 16.66
N LEU A 26 -27.12 -47.18 17.87
CA LEU A 26 -26.74 -47.59 19.24
C LEU A 26 -25.27 -47.91 19.62
N SER A 27 -24.77 -47.27 20.69
CA SER A 27 -24.66 -47.88 22.05
C SER A 27 -23.91 -47.00 23.06
N LEU A 28 -24.35 -47.12 24.32
CA LEU A 28 -23.90 -46.47 25.55
C LEU A 28 -22.84 -47.33 26.27
N GLY A 29 -21.99 -46.72 27.13
CA GLY A 29 -21.33 -47.46 28.22
C GLY A 29 -20.02 -46.85 28.75
N PRO A 30 -19.91 -46.52 30.06
CA PRO A 30 -18.77 -45.82 30.66
C PRO A 30 -17.80 -46.75 31.40
N ALA A 31 -16.58 -46.25 31.73
CA ALA A 31 -15.75 -46.85 32.78
C ALA A 31 -14.86 -45.82 33.49
N SER A 32 -15.06 -45.74 34.80
CA SER A 32 -14.31 -45.04 35.84
C SER A 32 -12.94 -45.67 36.13
N GLY A 33 -12.01 -44.93 36.75
CA GLY A 33 -11.07 -45.55 37.71
C GLY A 33 -9.67 -44.96 37.88
N SER A 34 -9.57 -43.93 38.74
CA SER A 34 -8.62 -43.79 39.87
C SER A 34 -7.09 -44.00 39.72
N ARG A 35 -6.37 -42.93 40.09
CA ARG A 35 -5.44 -42.83 41.25
C ARG A 35 -3.93 -42.72 40.98
N ARG A 36 -3.38 -41.57 41.44
CA ARG A 36 -2.19 -41.34 42.31
C ARG A 36 -1.27 -40.25 41.74
N THR A 37 -1.30 -39.07 42.33
CA THR A 37 -0.21 -38.09 42.24
C THR A 37 0.39 -37.89 43.62
N GLY A 38 1.71 -38.08 43.71
CA GLY A 38 2.49 -37.91 44.92
C GLY A 38 2.70 -36.44 45.25
N THR A 39 2.67 -36.13 46.54
CA THR A 39 3.04 -34.86 47.13
C THR A 39 4.47 -34.92 47.61
N SER A 40 5.39 -34.05 47.16
CA SER A 40 6.40 -33.38 48.00
C SER A 40 7.34 -32.44 47.23
N HIS A 41 7.41 -31.21 47.76
CA HIS A 41 8.53 -30.24 47.74
C HIS A 41 8.99 -29.60 46.41
N GLU A 42 8.32 -28.49 46.07
CA GLU A 42 8.91 -27.37 45.31
C GLU A 42 9.85 -26.53 46.19
N ARG A 43 11.05 -26.22 45.68
CA ARG A 43 11.86 -25.06 46.06
C ARG A 43 11.85 -24.10 44.86
N PRO A 44 11.40 -22.85 44.98
CA PRO A 44 11.41 -21.94 43.84
C PRO A 44 12.85 -21.59 43.47
N LEU A 45 13.23 -21.88 42.23
CA LEU A 45 14.43 -21.31 41.60
C LEU A 45 14.20 -19.80 41.39
N PRO A 46 15.22 -18.94 41.55
CA PRO A 46 15.07 -17.52 41.26
C PRO A 46 14.78 -17.32 39.77
N ALA A 47 13.70 -16.58 39.47
CA ALA A 47 13.32 -16.22 38.12
C ALA A 47 14.50 -15.56 37.39
N PRO A 48 14.70 -15.83 36.09
CA PRO A 48 15.68 -15.09 35.31
C PRO A 48 15.26 -13.62 35.32
N ARG A 49 16.14 -12.74 35.82
CA ARG A 49 16.00 -11.30 35.61
C ARG A 49 15.93 -11.08 34.11
N ALA A 50 14.74 -10.77 33.61
CA ALA A 50 14.58 -10.23 32.28
C ALA A 50 15.44 -8.97 32.22
N ALA A 51 16.60 -9.08 31.58
CA ALA A 51 17.26 -7.92 31.02
C ALA A 51 16.27 -7.36 30.01
N GLN A 52 15.49 -6.38 30.44
CA GLN A 52 14.68 -5.58 29.54
C GLN A 52 15.67 -4.78 28.70
N ASP A 53 16.02 -5.37 27.56
CA ASP A 53 16.62 -4.65 26.44
C ASP A 53 15.62 -3.58 26.01
N MET A 54 15.82 -2.36 26.53
CA MET A 54 15.08 -1.17 26.16
C MET A 54 15.63 -0.59 24.85
N SER A 55 15.81 -1.45 23.85
CA SER A 55 15.82 -1.04 22.46
C SER A 55 14.40 -0.62 22.11
N HIS A 56 14.10 0.67 22.26
CA HIS A 56 12.96 1.27 21.61
C HIS A 56 13.25 1.25 20.10
N GLY A 57 13.07 0.10 19.48
CA GLY A 57 12.96 -0.02 18.03
C GLY A 57 11.81 0.89 17.63
N LYS A 58 12.15 2.06 17.07
CA LYS A 58 11.19 3.01 16.48
C LYS A 58 10.31 2.15 15.57
N ARG A 59 9.05 1.94 15.94
CA ARG A 59 8.16 1.06 15.16
C ARG A 59 8.20 1.56 13.73
N THR A 60 8.61 0.66 12.85
CA THR A 60 8.80 0.86 11.41
C THR A 60 7.44 0.94 10.74
N ASP A 61 6.65 1.92 11.15
CA ASP A 61 5.30 2.09 10.65
C ASP A 61 5.38 2.77 9.29
N MET A 62 5.10 2.00 8.23
CA MET A 62 5.03 2.47 6.84
C MET A 62 3.75 3.26 6.53
N LEU A 63 2.81 3.31 7.49
CA LEU A 63 1.51 3.92 7.30
C LEU A 63 1.56 5.41 6.94
N PRO A 64 2.42 6.27 7.53
CA PRO A 64 2.49 7.68 7.14
C PRO A 64 2.83 7.88 5.66
N GLU A 65 3.81 7.13 5.15
CA GLU A 65 4.26 7.20 3.77
C GLU A 65 3.20 6.64 2.80
N ILE A 66 2.61 5.48 3.15
CA ILE A 66 1.51 4.92 2.36
C ILE A 66 0.32 5.88 2.34
N ALA A 67 -0.05 6.47 3.48
CA ALA A 67 -1.16 7.41 3.58
C ALA A 67 -0.92 8.67 2.72
N ALA A 68 0.30 9.20 2.71
CA ALA A 68 0.68 10.32 1.84
C ALA A 68 0.55 9.97 0.35
N ALA A 69 1.06 8.81 -0.06
CA ALA A 69 0.97 8.32 -1.44
C ALA A 69 -0.48 8.10 -1.88
N VAL A 70 -1.29 7.45 -1.05
CA VAL A 70 -2.71 7.20 -1.32
C VAL A 70 -3.51 8.50 -1.34
N GLY A 71 -3.24 9.42 -0.43
CA GLY A 71 -3.87 10.74 -0.40
C GLY A 71 -3.61 11.53 -1.68
N PHE A 72 -2.38 11.50 -2.18
CA PHE A 72 -2.01 12.11 -3.46
C PHE A 72 -2.80 11.50 -4.63
N LEU A 73 -2.83 10.18 -4.76
CA LEU A 73 -3.58 9.49 -5.82
C LEU A 73 -5.09 9.77 -5.74
N SER A 74 -5.67 9.72 -4.54
CA SER A 74 -7.07 10.08 -4.30
C SER A 74 -7.37 11.53 -4.68
N SER A 75 -6.43 12.45 -4.44
CA SER A 75 -6.57 13.86 -4.83
C SER A 75 -6.60 14.05 -6.35
N LEU A 76 -5.81 13.27 -7.10
CA LEU A 76 -5.82 13.29 -8.57
C LEU A 76 -7.17 12.81 -9.11
N LEU A 77 -7.68 11.69 -8.59
CA LEU A 77 -8.98 11.14 -8.98
C LEU A 77 -10.14 12.10 -8.63
N ARG A 78 -10.07 12.76 -7.48
CA ARG A 78 -11.05 13.79 -7.07
C ARG A 78 -11.07 14.96 -8.05
N THR A 79 -9.89 15.53 -8.29
CA THR A 79 -9.75 16.78 -9.06
C THR A 79 -10.11 16.61 -10.52
N ARG A 80 -9.85 15.44 -11.11
CA ARG A 80 -10.04 15.21 -12.56
C ARG A 80 -11.30 14.42 -12.91
N GLY A 81 -11.88 13.66 -11.98
CA GLY A 81 -12.88 12.64 -12.31
C GLY A 81 -14.25 12.77 -11.67
N CYS A 82 -14.49 13.81 -10.87
CA CYS A 82 -15.73 13.97 -10.10
C CYS A 82 -16.10 12.68 -9.32
N VAL A 83 -15.10 11.95 -8.83
CA VAL A 83 -15.31 10.73 -8.04
C VAL A 83 -15.80 11.16 -6.65
N SER A 84 -16.93 10.61 -6.20
CA SER A 84 -17.52 10.99 -4.92
C SER A 84 -16.60 10.67 -3.73
N GLU A 85 -16.67 11.49 -2.67
CA GLU A 85 -15.88 11.29 -1.45
C GLU A 85 -16.07 9.89 -0.85
N GLN A 86 -17.29 9.35 -0.91
CA GLN A 86 -17.57 8.01 -0.41
C GLN A 86 -16.79 6.93 -1.19
N ARG A 87 -16.74 7.03 -2.53
CA ARG A 87 -15.96 6.11 -3.35
C ARG A 87 -14.46 6.30 -3.12
N LEU A 88 -14.00 7.54 -2.98
CA LEU A 88 -12.60 7.84 -2.68
C LEU A 88 -12.17 7.32 -1.31
N LYS A 89 -13.05 7.34 -0.30
CA LYS A 89 -12.78 6.76 1.02
C LYS A 89 -12.59 5.24 0.93
N VAL A 90 -13.46 4.55 0.19
CA VAL A 90 -13.33 3.11 -0.06
C VAL A 90 -12.03 2.80 -0.81
N PHE A 91 -11.74 3.54 -1.88
CA PHE A 91 -10.49 3.40 -2.64
C PHE A 91 -9.26 3.62 -1.75
N SER A 92 -9.27 4.67 -0.92
CA SER A 92 -8.15 5.02 -0.06
C SER A 92 -7.87 3.95 0.99
N GLY A 93 -8.91 3.38 1.61
CA GLY A 93 -8.76 2.29 2.57
C GLY A 93 -8.21 1.03 1.91
N ALA A 94 -8.84 0.60 0.82
CA ALA A 94 -8.44 -0.61 0.11
C ALA A 94 -7.03 -0.52 -0.49
N LEU A 95 -6.61 0.68 -0.94
CA LEU A 95 -5.26 0.88 -1.47
C LEU A 95 -4.21 0.88 -0.36
N GLN A 96 -4.49 1.49 0.80
CA GLN A 96 -3.59 1.43 1.95
C GLN A 96 -3.35 -0.01 2.39
N GLU A 97 -4.40 -0.82 2.50
CA GLU A 97 -4.30 -2.25 2.85
C GLU A 97 -3.47 -3.02 1.82
N ALA A 98 -3.76 -2.84 0.53
CA ALA A 98 -3.06 -3.55 -0.54
C ALA A 98 -1.57 -3.20 -0.60
N LEU A 99 -1.21 -1.92 -0.44
CA LEU A 99 0.19 -1.49 -0.43
C LEU A 99 0.92 -1.95 0.83
N THR A 100 0.26 -1.90 2.00
CA THR A 100 0.83 -2.39 3.27
C THR A 100 1.21 -3.87 3.16
N GLU A 101 0.31 -4.70 2.64
CA GLU A 101 0.60 -6.12 2.43
C GLU A 101 1.69 -6.33 1.37
N HIS A 102 1.67 -5.56 0.29
CA HIS A 102 2.68 -5.65 -0.77
C HIS A 102 4.09 -5.29 -0.27
N TYR A 103 4.22 -4.27 0.59
CA TYR A 103 5.50 -3.76 1.06
C TYR A 103 6.06 -4.49 2.29
N LYS A 104 5.25 -5.31 2.96
CA LYS A 104 5.55 -5.98 4.23
C LYS A 104 6.94 -6.61 4.35
N HIS A 105 7.43 -7.25 3.29
CA HIS A 105 8.75 -7.91 3.26
C HIS A 105 9.82 -7.13 2.48
N HIS A 106 9.46 -5.92 2.03
CA HIS A 106 10.29 -5.04 1.23
C HIS A 106 10.38 -3.66 1.84
N TRP A 107 10.26 -3.52 3.17
CA TRP A 107 10.39 -2.26 3.89
C TRP A 107 11.64 -2.29 4.77
N PHE A 108 12.63 -1.44 4.48
CA PHE A 108 13.94 -1.45 5.15
C PHE A 108 14.31 -0.03 5.62
N PRO A 109 13.84 0.43 6.78
CA PRO A 109 14.08 1.82 7.22
C PRO A 109 15.56 2.16 7.43
N GLU A 110 16.41 1.19 7.77
CA GLU A 110 17.86 1.38 7.88
C GLU A 110 18.53 1.61 6.51
N LYS A 111 17.87 1.21 5.42
CA LYS A 111 18.33 1.38 4.03
C LYS A 111 17.13 1.77 3.16
N PRO A 112 16.61 3.01 3.24
CA PRO A 112 15.32 3.38 2.62
C PRO A 112 15.22 3.07 1.12
N SER A 113 16.31 3.27 0.38
CA SER A 113 16.37 2.98 -1.06
C SER A 113 16.32 1.48 -1.41
N LYS A 114 16.61 0.57 -0.46
CA LYS A 114 16.52 -0.87 -0.69
C LYS A 114 15.06 -1.25 -0.93
N GLY A 115 14.79 -1.84 -2.08
CA GLY A 115 13.43 -2.20 -2.48
C GLY A 115 12.57 -1.04 -3.02
N SER A 116 13.12 0.17 -3.16
CA SER A 116 12.38 1.34 -3.69
C SER A 116 11.76 1.05 -5.07
N GLY A 117 12.53 0.45 -5.99
CA GLY A 117 12.00 0.05 -7.30
C GLY A 117 10.89 -1.02 -7.25
N TYR A 118 10.86 -1.88 -6.22
CA TYR A 118 9.77 -2.84 -6.01
C TYR A 118 8.51 -2.14 -5.50
N ARG A 119 8.66 -1.16 -4.60
CA ARG A 119 7.54 -0.42 -4.02
C ARG A 119 6.98 0.66 -4.96
N CYS A 120 7.79 1.12 -5.90
CA CYS A 120 7.46 2.16 -6.86
C CYS A 120 6.13 1.89 -7.57
N ILE A 121 5.21 2.85 -7.48
CA ILE A 121 3.95 2.86 -8.24
C ILE A 121 4.23 3.58 -9.55
N ARG A 122 3.97 2.91 -10.67
CA ARG A 122 4.30 3.45 -11.99
C ARG A 122 3.11 3.34 -12.95
N ILE A 123 2.79 4.46 -13.57
CA ILE A 123 1.74 4.59 -14.58
C ILE A 123 2.40 5.14 -15.84
N ASN A 124 2.24 4.42 -16.95
CA ASN A 124 2.64 4.85 -18.28
C ASN A 124 1.58 4.35 -19.28
N HIS A 125 1.99 3.73 -20.40
CA HIS A 125 1.10 2.95 -21.26
C HIS A 125 0.44 1.75 -20.54
N LYS A 126 0.99 1.34 -19.39
CA LYS A 126 0.46 0.30 -18.51
C LYS A 126 0.07 0.92 -17.17
N MET A 127 -1.13 0.59 -16.70
CA MET A 127 -1.60 0.93 -15.36
C MET A 127 -0.94 0.03 -14.31
N ASP A 128 -0.60 0.61 -13.15
CA ASP A 128 -0.14 -0.17 -12.01
C ASP A 128 -1.20 -1.23 -11.62
N PRO A 129 -0.81 -2.51 -11.43
CA PRO A 129 -1.76 -3.58 -11.20
C PRO A 129 -2.50 -3.47 -9.86
N ILE A 130 -1.88 -2.92 -8.82
CA ILE A 130 -2.51 -2.72 -7.52
C ILE A 130 -3.56 -1.59 -7.64
N ILE A 131 -3.18 -0.46 -8.26
CA ILE A 131 -4.09 0.65 -8.54
C ILE A 131 -5.27 0.17 -9.37
N SER A 132 -5.03 -0.54 -10.48
CA SER A 132 -6.09 -1.06 -11.33
C SER A 132 -7.03 -1.99 -10.58
N LYS A 133 -6.50 -2.88 -9.72
CA LYS A 133 -7.30 -3.85 -8.96
C LYS A 133 -8.15 -3.16 -7.89
N VAL A 134 -7.63 -2.15 -7.20
CA VAL A 134 -8.37 -1.44 -6.16
C VAL A 134 -9.40 -0.50 -6.77
N ALA A 135 -9.04 0.23 -7.82
CA ALA A 135 -9.93 1.13 -8.51
C ALA A 135 -11.14 0.42 -9.14
N SER A 136 -10.98 -0.81 -9.63
CA SER A 136 -12.11 -1.57 -10.18
C SER A 136 -13.19 -1.90 -9.13
N GLN A 137 -12.82 -2.03 -7.85
CA GLN A 137 -13.76 -2.26 -6.75
C GLN A 137 -14.69 -1.07 -6.52
N ILE A 138 -14.23 0.14 -6.83
CA ILE A 138 -15.06 1.35 -6.80
C ILE A 138 -15.69 1.67 -8.16
N GLY A 139 -15.60 0.77 -9.14
CA GLY A 139 -16.21 0.93 -10.46
C GLY A 139 -15.44 1.86 -11.41
N LEU A 140 -14.12 2.01 -11.24
CA LEU A 140 -13.27 2.69 -12.23
C LEU A 140 -12.56 1.66 -13.12
N SER A 141 -12.78 1.75 -14.42
CA SER A 141 -12.09 0.95 -15.43
C SER A 141 -10.68 1.48 -15.71
N GLN A 142 -9.80 0.66 -16.27
CA GLN A 142 -8.45 1.11 -16.67
C GLN A 142 -8.46 2.29 -17.65
N PRO A 143 -9.31 2.33 -18.70
CA PRO A 143 -9.39 3.50 -19.58
C PRO A 143 -9.77 4.79 -18.84
N GLN A 144 -10.69 4.70 -17.87
CA GLN A 144 -11.00 5.84 -17.00
C GLN A 144 -9.79 6.23 -16.14
N LEU A 145 -9.06 5.29 -15.58
CA LEU A 145 -7.84 5.62 -14.82
C LEU A 145 -6.80 6.34 -15.68
N HIS A 146 -6.61 5.92 -16.95
CA HIS A 146 -5.71 6.59 -17.87
C HIS A 146 -6.18 8.01 -18.27
N SER A 147 -7.48 8.29 -18.27
CA SER A 147 -7.98 9.65 -18.50
C SER A 147 -7.92 10.53 -17.24
N LEU A 148 -7.98 9.92 -16.05
CA LEU A 148 -8.03 10.63 -14.77
C LEU A 148 -6.66 10.84 -14.13
N LEU A 149 -5.69 9.96 -14.35
CA LEU A 149 -4.34 10.07 -13.79
C LEU A 149 -3.37 10.65 -14.84
N PRO A 150 -2.22 11.21 -14.42
CA PRO A 150 -1.18 11.59 -15.37
C PRO A 150 -0.77 10.39 -16.24
N SER A 151 -0.61 10.63 -17.54
CA SER A 151 -0.22 9.60 -18.50
C SER A 151 1.12 8.96 -18.17
N GLU A 152 2.01 9.71 -17.53
CA GLU A 152 3.29 9.26 -17.03
C GLU A 152 3.47 9.73 -15.58
N LEU A 153 3.38 8.79 -14.64
CA LEU A 153 3.60 9.03 -13.22
C LEU A 153 4.54 7.96 -12.68
N THR A 154 5.55 8.39 -11.94
CA THR A 154 6.37 7.51 -11.10
C THR A 154 6.30 8.04 -9.67
N LEU A 155 5.90 7.19 -8.73
CA LEU A 155 5.71 7.54 -7.32
C LEU A 155 6.50 6.55 -6.47
N TRP A 156 7.48 7.07 -5.73
CA TRP A 156 8.31 6.31 -4.79
C TRP A 156 7.74 6.44 -3.39
N VAL A 157 7.56 5.31 -2.72
CA VAL A 157 7.05 5.22 -1.35
C VAL A 157 8.12 4.51 -0.55
N ASP A 158 9.01 5.29 0.05
CA ASP A 158 10.21 4.82 0.73
C ASP A 158 10.16 5.21 2.22
N PRO A 159 10.82 4.48 3.12
CA PRO A 159 10.89 4.90 4.51
C PRO A 159 11.36 6.36 4.62
N TYR A 160 10.59 7.16 5.36
CA TYR A 160 10.83 8.57 5.62
C TYR A 160 10.64 9.53 4.44
N GLU A 161 10.34 9.05 3.23
CA GLU A 161 10.18 9.90 2.04
C GLU A 161 9.14 9.35 1.06
N VAL A 162 8.23 10.21 0.61
CA VAL A 162 7.38 9.95 -0.55
C VAL A 162 7.65 11.03 -1.56
N SER A 163 8.06 10.64 -2.77
CA SER A 163 8.37 11.55 -3.85
C SER A 163 7.81 11.04 -5.17
N TYR A 164 7.59 11.95 -6.13
CA TYR A 164 7.01 11.59 -7.42
C TYR A 164 7.59 12.40 -8.56
N ARG A 165 7.39 11.88 -9.77
CA ARG A 165 7.68 12.52 -11.05
C ARG A 165 6.49 12.39 -11.98
N ILE A 166 6.10 13.49 -12.63
CA ILE A 166 5.11 13.48 -13.71
C ILE A 166 5.82 13.78 -15.03
N GLY A 167 5.67 12.89 -16.02
CA GLY A 167 6.43 12.93 -17.29
C GLY A 167 7.81 12.28 -17.18
N GLU A 168 8.38 11.86 -18.32
CA GLU A 168 9.75 11.34 -18.39
C GLU A 168 10.78 12.38 -17.93
N ASP A 169 10.66 13.62 -18.40
CA ASP A 169 11.55 14.75 -18.08
C ASP A 169 11.05 15.63 -16.91
N GLY A 170 10.10 15.11 -16.12
CA GLY A 170 9.53 15.82 -14.98
C GLY A 170 10.55 16.07 -13.86
N SER A 171 10.35 17.16 -13.11
CA SER A 171 11.06 17.37 -11.84
C SER A 171 10.57 16.38 -10.77
N ILE A 172 11.46 16.01 -9.85
CA ILE A 172 11.10 15.24 -8.66
C ILE A 172 10.49 16.19 -7.62
N CYS A 173 9.30 15.85 -7.15
CA CYS A 173 8.60 16.58 -6.09
C CYS A 173 8.44 15.69 -4.86
N VAL A 174 8.70 16.23 -3.68
CA VAL A 174 8.52 15.53 -2.40
C VAL A 174 7.11 15.81 -1.87
N LEU A 175 6.36 14.75 -1.55
CA LEU A 175 5.02 14.78 -0.94
C LEU A 175 5.07 14.64 0.57
N TYR A 176 6.00 13.83 1.06
CA TYR A 176 6.21 13.55 2.47
C TYR A 176 7.70 13.39 2.72
N GLU A 177 8.17 13.97 3.81
CA GLU A 177 9.52 13.79 4.33
C GLU A 177 9.44 13.79 5.85
N GLU A 178 9.88 12.72 6.50
CA GLU A 178 10.06 12.74 7.96
C GLU A 178 11.39 13.45 8.27
N PRO A 179 11.39 14.53 9.06
CA PRO A 179 12.64 15.18 9.42
C PRO A 179 13.52 14.21 10.21
N SER A 180 14.68 13.88 9.66
CA SER A 180 15.64 13.05 10.37
C SER A 180 16.05 13.74 11.68
N VAL A 181 16.07 13.01 12.78
CA VAL A 181 16.69 13.46 14.05
C VAL A 181 18.20 13.74 13.87
N ALA A 182 18.76 13.38 12.73
CA ALA A 182 20.12 13.74 12.31
C ALA A 182 20.27 15.17 11.81
N ALA A 183 19.21 15.74 11.25
CA ALA A 183 19.22 17.13 10.81
C ALA A 183 19.23 18.11 11.99
N SER A 184 18.73 17.72 13.18
CA SER A 184 18.71 18.61 14.35
C SER A 184 20.09 18.80 15.01
N TYR A 185 21.01 17.82 14.93
CA TYR A 185 22.41 17.99 15.35
C TYR A 185 23.35 18.42 14.22
N GLY A 186 22.95 18.25 12.95
CA GLY A 186 23.71 18.71 11.78
C GLY A 186 23.47 20.17 11.39
N LEU A 187 22.38 20.79 11.85
CA LEU A 187 22.05 22.19 11.54
C LEU A 187 22.74 23.21 12.48
N LEU A 188 23.84 22.84 13.15
CA LEU A 188 24.70 23.77 13.86
C LEU A 188 25.98 24.14 13.10
N THR A 189 26.25 23.55 11.92
CA THR A 189 27.57 23.71 11.25
C THR A 189 27.55 24.58 9.98
N CYS A 190 26.41 24.78 9.30
CA CYS A 190 26.38 25.46 8.00
C CYS A 190 25.52 26.73 7.90
N LYS A 191 24.85 27.15 8.99
CA LYS A 191 23.96 28.34 8.97
C LYS A 191 24.50 29.60 9.64
N ASN A 192 25.76 29.64 10.06
CA ASN A 192 26.43 30.87 10.55
C ASN A 192 27.41 31.51 9.55
N GLN A 193 27.35 31.14 8.27
CA GLN A 193 28.18 31.77 7.24
C GLN A 193 27.36 32.23 6.02
N MET A 194 26.29 32.98 6.27
CA MET A 194 25.57 33.74 5.23
C MET A 194 25.44 35.24 5.56
N MET A 195 26.16 35.72 6.59
CA MET A 195 26.17 37.13 7.01
C MET A 195 27.39 37.90 6.47
N LEU A 196 27.90 37.59 5.27
CA LEU A 196 28.80 38.48 4.54
C LEU A 196 28.49 38.37 3.05
N GLY A 197 27.89 39.44 2.51
CA GLY A 197 27.43 39.49 1.13
C GLY A 197 28.56 39.37 0.11
N ARG A 198 28.21 38.86 -1.07
CA ARG A 198 28.77 39.26 -2.36
C ARG A 198 27.99 38.64 -3.51
N SER A 199 27.86 39.45 -4.55
CA SER A 199 27.06 39.32 -5.77
C SER A 199 27.27 38.00 -6.51
N SER A 200 26.18 37.44 -7.04
CA SER A 200 26.15 36.28 -7.92
C SER A 200 26.83 36.58 -9.27
N PRO A 201 27.72 35.72 -9.81
CA PRO A 201 28.10 35.80 -11.22
C PRO A 201 27.28 34.81 -12.07
N SER A 202 26.58 35.35 -13.07
CA SER A 202 25.91 34.60 -14.13
C SER A 202 26.93 33.82 -14.99
N LYS A 203 26.73 32.52 -15.18
CA LYS A 203 27.52 31.70 -16.12
C LYS A 203 26.83 31.63 -17.48
N ASN A 204 27.36 32.37 -18.45
CA ASN A 204 27.12 32.15 -19.88
C ASN A 204 28.20 31.18 -20.40
N TYR A 205 27.81 30.05 -20.97
CA TYR A 205 28.69 29.19 -21.74
C TYR A 205 28.56 29.52 -23.23
N VAL A 206 29.64 30.01 -23.84
CA VAL A 206 29.79 30.17 -25.29
C VAL A 206 30.53 28.95 -25.83
N MET A 207 29.97 28.30 -26.85
CA MET A 207 30.58 27.17 -27.57
C MET A 207 31.43 27.72 -28.73
N ALA A 208 32.72 27.36 -28.77
CA ALA A 208 33.60 27.66 -29.89
C ALA A 208 33.58 26.50 -30.90
N VAL A 209 33.42 26.82 -32.19
CA VAL A 209 33.63 25.91 -33.33
C VAL A 209 35.01 26.21 -33.92
N SER A 210 35.85 25.19 -34.04
CA SER A 210 37.16 25.29 -34.71
C SER A 210 37.02 24.99 -36.21
N SER A 211 37.77 25.76 -37.01
CA SER A 211 37.94 25.61 -38.46
C SER A 211 38.85 24.45 -38.83
#